data_AF-A0A547Q321-F1
#
_entry.id   AF-A0A547Q321-F1
#
_cell.length_a   1.000
_cell.length_b   1.000
_cell.length_c   1.000
_cell.angle_alpha   90.00
_cell.angle_beta   90.00
_cell.angle_gamma   90.00
#
_symmetry.space_group_name_H-M   'P 1'
#
loop_
_entity.id
_entity.type
_entity.pdbx_description
1 polymer ?
#
loop_
_entity_poly.entity_id
_entity_poly.type
_entity_poly.pdbx_seq_one_letter_code
_entity_poly.pdbx_strand_id
1 'polypeptide(L)' 'MPDLGKYALEVALAYGATGVLLAALVMMSIRRAARMRRELDRVEARRHG' A
#
# COMPACT_ATOMS: atom_id res chain seq x y z
N MET A 1 19.69 22.94 -20.76
CA MET A 1 19.07 22.16 -19.67
C MET A 1 20.16 21.26 -19.10
N PRO A 2 20.40 21.22 -17.78
CA PRO A 2 21.47 20.39 -17.22
C PRO A 2 21.24 18.95 -17.67
N ASP A 3 22.31 18.30 -18.09
CA ASP A 3 22.26 16.96 -18.66
C ASP A 3 21.67 15.98 -17.63
N LEU A 4 20.43 15.55 -17.85
CA LEU A 4 19.73 14.62 -16.96
C LEU A 4 20.42 13.26 -16.92
N GLY A 5 21.38 12.97 -17.82
CA GLY A 5 22.12 11.71 -17.83
C GLY A 5 22.76 11.35 -16.49
N LYS A 6 23.27 12.33 -15.74
CA LYS A 6 23.81 12.12 -14.39
C LYS A 6 22.73 11.78 -13.34
N TYR A 7 21.56 12.40 -13.45
CA TYR A 7 20.51 12.34 -12.43
C TYR A 7 19.40 11.35 -12.77
N ALA A 8 19.37 10.79 -13.98
CA ALA A 8 18.30 9.92 -14.46
C ALA A 8 18.12 8.71 -13.54
N LEU A 9 19.23 8.11 -13.09
CA LEU A 9 19.19 7.01 -12.14
C LEU A 9 18.67 7.46 -10.76
N GLU A 10 19.16 8.58 -10.25
CA GLU A 10 18.76 9.13 -8.94
C GLU A 10 17.27 9.47 -8.92
N VAL A 11 16.77 10.09 -9.98
CA VAL A 11 15.37 10.46 -10.17
C VAL A 11 14.51 9.21 -10.33
N ALA A 12 14.93 8.23 -11.13
CA ALA A 12 14.22 6.96 -11.27
C ALA A 12 14.15 6.19 -9.94
N LEU A 13 15.23 6.18 -9.15
CA LEU A 13 15.24 5.58 -7.82
C LEU A 13 14.34 6.34 -6.83
N ALA A 14 14.31 7.67 -6.87
CA ALA A 14 13.44 8.47 -6.01
C ALA A 14 11.95 8.18 -6.27
N TYR A 15 11.54 8.16 -7.55
CA TYR A 15 10.18 7.79 -7.93
C TYR A 15 9.88 6.30 -7.66
N GLY A 16 10.83 5.41 -7.93
CA GLY A 16 10.70 3.98 -7.66
C GLY A 16 10.52 3.69 -6.17
N ALA A 17 11.34 4.30 -5.31
CA ALA A 17 11.23 4.19 -3.86
C ALA A 17 9.89 4.71 -3.35
N THR A 18 9.44 5.88 -3.85
CA THR A 18 8.12 6.42 -3.51
C THR A 18 7.01 5.47 -3.94
N GLY A 19 7.09 4.89 -5.15
CA GLY A 19 6.15 3.90 -5.65
C GLY A 19 6.09 2.65 -4.77
N VAL A 20 7.24 2.14 -4.33
CA VAL A 20 7.32 0.99 -3.41
C VAL A 20 6.68 1.31 -2.06
N LEU A 21 6.95 2.49 -1.49
CA LEU A 21 6.36 2.91 -0.22
C LEU A 21 4.83 3.03 -0.32
N LEU A 22 4.32 3.61 -1.42
CA LEU A 22 2.88 3.70 -1.66
C LEU A 22 2.24 2.33 -1.84
N ALA A 23 2.88 1.43 -2.61
CA ALA A 23 2.39 0.06 -2.79
C ALA A 23 2.35 -0.69 -1.44
N ALA A 24 3.39 -0.55 -0.62
CA ALA A 24 3.42 -1.12 0.73
C ALA A 24 2.29 -0.59 1.60
N LEU A 25 2.04 0.73 1.59
CA LEU A 25 0.96 1.35 2.37
C LEU A 25 -0.42 0.84 1.94
N VAL A 26 -0.67 0.74 0.63
CA VAL A 26 -1.91 0.17 0.08
C VAL A 26 -2.07 -1.29 0.51
N MET A 27 -1.02 -2.10 0.39
CA MET A 27 -1.05 -3.51 0.80
C MET A 27 -1.34 -3.66 2.29
N MET A 28 -0.73 -2.83 3.15
CA MET A 28 -1.03 -2.81 4.58
C MET A 28 -2.49 -2.43 4.85
N SER A 29 -3.01 -1.45 4.13
CA SER A 29 -4.40 -0.99 4.25
C SER A 29 -5.40 -2.09 3.87
N ILE A 30 -5.17 -2.78 2.75
CA ILE A 30 -5.98 -3.93 2.31
C ILE A 30 -5.93 -5.06 3.33
N ARG A 31 -4.74 -5.41 3.84
CA ARG A 31 -4.59 -6.47 4.86
C ARG A 31 -5.34 -6.13 6.15
N ARG A 32 -5.36 -4.86 6.55
CA ARG A 32 -6.13 -4.39 7.71
C ARG A 32 -7.64 -4.47 7.46
N ALA A 33 -8.10 -4.00 6.29
CA ALA A 33 -9.51 -4.06 5.92
C ALA A 33 -10.04 -5.51 5.87
N ALA A 34 -9.25 -6.43 5.30
CA ALA A 34 -9.60 -7.85 5.24
C ALA A 34 -9.71 -8.49 6.64
N ARG A 35 -8.87 -8.08 7.59
CA ARG A 35 -8.97 -8.52 8.99
C ARG A 35 -10.24 -8.01 9.66
N MET A 36 -10.54 -6.72 9.50
CA MET A 36 -11.72 -6.10 10.10
C MET A 36 -13.02 -6.72 9.58
N ARG A 37 -13.10 -6.98 8.26
CA ARG A 37 -14.25 -7.66 7.65
C ARG A 37 -14.51 -9.02 8.30
N ARG A 38 -13.47 -9.84 8.49
CA ARG A 38 -13.60 -11.15 9.16
C ARG A 38 -14.06 -11.03 10.61
N GLU A 39 -13.71 -9.95 11.29
CA GLU A 39 -14.15 -9.70 12.66
C GLU A 39 -15.62 -9.29 12.71
N LEU A 40 -16.05 -8.43 11.78
CA LEU A 40 -17.45 -8.07 11.59
C LEU A 40 -18.31 -9.30 11.28
N ASP A 41 -17.89 -10.14 10.32
CA ASP A 41 -18.61 -11.37 9.94
C ASP A 41 -18.83 -12.30 11.16
N ARG A 42 -17.84 -12.40 12.05
CA ARG A 42 -17.95 -13.21 13.30
C ARG A 42 -18.90 -12.60 14.32
N VAL A 43 -19.06 -11.28 14.34
CA VAL A 43 -20.00 -10.60 15.25
C VAL A 43 -21.42 -10.70 14.70
N GLU A 44 -21.61 -10.48 13.39
CA GLU A 44 -22.92 -10.60 12.73
C GLU A 44 -23.45 -12.04 12.81
N ALA A 45 -22.61 -13.05 12.57
CA ALA A 45 -22.99 -14.46 12.67
C ALA A 45 -23.47 -14.87 14.09
N ARG A 46 -22.98 -14.19 15.14
CA ARG A 46 -23.42 -14.42 16.53
C ARG A 46 -24.69 -13.67 16.91
N ARG A 47 -25.08 -12.66 16.14
CA ARG A 47 -26.23 -11.79 16.45
C ARG A 47 -27.50 -12.20 15.70
N HIS A 48 -27.36 -12.96 14.61
CA HIS A 48 -28.45 -13.43 13.75
C HIS A 48 -28.69 -14.96 13.80
N GLY A 49 -27.97 -15.69 14.65
CA GLY A 49 -28.31 -17.08 15.03
C GLY A 49 -28.93 -17.10 16.43
#